data_AF-A0A2P1P9S5-F1
#
_entry.id   AF-A0A2P1P9S5-F1
#
_cell.length_a   1.000
_cell.length_b   1.000
_cell.length_c   1.000
_cell.angle_alpha   90.00
_cell.angle_beta   90.00
_cell.angle_gamma   90.00
#
_symmetry.space_group_name_H-M   'P 1'
#
loop_
_entity.id
_entity.type
_entity.pdbx_description
1 polymer ?
#
loop_
_entity_poly.entity_id
_entity_poly.type
_entity_poly.pdbx_seq_one_letter_code
_entity_poly.pdbx_strand_id
1 'polypeptide(L)' 'MAIRDTKVSELCKQIGVTRATLYRYVSPNGTIRSHGQKLLNS' A
#
# COMPACT_ATOMS: atom_id res chain seq x y z
N MET A 1 -6.78 12.95 17.56
CA MET A 1 -6.11 13.59 16.41
C MET A 1 -6.29 12.69 15.19
N ALA A 2 -7.37 12.86 14.43
CA ALA A 2 -7.66 12.04 13.27
C ALA A 2 -6.77 12.51 12.10
N ILE A 3 -5.69 11.79 11.84
CA ILE A 3 -4.88 11.98 10.64
C ILE A 3 -5.81 11.72 9.45
N ARG A 4 -6.12 12.79 8.73
CA ARG A 4 -7.01 12.83 7.57
C ARG A 4 -6.76 11.63 6.68
N ASP A 5 -7.82 10.83 6.54
CA ASP A 5 -8.02 9.76 5.58
C ASP A 5 -7.14 9.92 4.33
N THR A 6 -5.97 9.28 4.33
CA THR A 6 -5.38 8.90 3.04
C THR A 6 -6.35 7.88 2.48
N LYS A 7 -7.27 8.32 1.62
CA LYS A 7 -8.25 7.44 1.02
C LYS A 7 -7.51 6.41 0.21
N VAL A 8 -7.44 5.19 0.73
CA VAL A 8 -6.79 4.05 0.08
C VAL A 8 -7.30 3.87 -1.36
N SER A 9 -8.57 4.21 -1.61
CA SER A 9 -9.14 4.25 -2.96
C SER A 9 -8.46 5.24 -3.91
N GLU A 10 -8.16 6.46 -3.45
CA GLU A 10 -7.50 7.48 -4.26
C GLU A 10 -6.03 7.13 -4.47
N LEU A 11 -5.36 6.63 -3.43
CA LEU A 11 -4.00 6.12 -3.55
C LEU A 11 -3.90 5.00 -4.59
N CYS A 12 -4.79 4.01 -4.52
CA CYS A 12 -4.88 2.93 -5.48
C CYS A 12 -5.07 3.43 -6.93
N LYS A 13 -5.92 4.45 -7.13
CA LYS A 13 -6.13 5.06 -8.45
C LYS A 13 -4.88 5.77 -8.96
N GLN A 14 -4.17 6.51 -8.12
CA GLN A 14 -2.98 7.27 -8.50
C GLN A 14 -1.83 6.38 -8.95
N ILE A 15 -1.62 5.25 -8.27
CA ILE A 15 -0.53 4.30 -8.58
C ILE A 15 -0.97 3.16 -9.50
N GLY A 16 -2.25 3.13 -9.92
CA GLY A 16 -2.76 2.14 -10.87
C GLY A 16 -2.84 0.70 -10.32
N VAL A 17 -3.02 0.52 -9.02
CA VAL A 17 -3.09 -0.82 -8.39
C VAL A 17 -4.43 -1.04 -7.68
N THR A 18 -4.79 -2.30 -7.48
CA THR A 18 -5.97 -2.64 -6.67
C THR A 18 -5.68 -2.54 -5.18
N ARG A 19 -6.73 -2.40 -4.35
CA ARG A 19 -6.59 -2.44 -2.89
C ARG A 19 -5.98 -3.75 -2.39
N ALA A 20 -6.32 -4.86 -3.04
CA ALA A 20 -5.76 -6.17 -2.71
C ALA A 20 -4.25 -6.21 -2.97
N THR A 21 -3.81 -5.65 -4.10
CA THR A 21 -2.38 -5.51 -4.43
C THR A 21 -1.67 -4.61 -3.41
N LEU A 22 -2.25 -3.44 -3.10
CA LEU A 22 -1.67 -2.53 -2.10
C LEU A 22 -1.51 -3.24 -0.75
N TYR A 23 -2.56 -3.88 -0.23
CA TYR A 23 -2.50 -4.55 1.08
C TYR A 23 -1.65 -5.83 1.10
N ARG A 24 -1.46 -6.48 -0.04
CA ARG A 24 -0.54 -7.63 -0.17
C ARG A 24 0.92 -7.22 0.07
N TYR A 25 1.28 -6.01 -0.35
CA TYR A 25 2.67 -5.53 -0.33
C TYR A 25 2.93 -4.47 0.74
N VAL A 26 1.91 -3.75 1.21
CA VAL A 26 2.01 -2.63 2.15
C VAL A 26 1.08 -2.89 3.34
N SER A 27 1.56 -2.67 4.56
CA SER A 27 0.74 -2.75 5.77
C SER A 27 0.02 -1.43 6.07
N PRO A 28 -1.02 -1.44 6.93
CA PRO A 28 -1.81 -0.25 7.24
C PRO A 28 -1.01 0.93 7.86
N ASN A 29 0.17 0.65 8.41
CA ASN A 29 1.12 1.64 8.95
C ASN A 29 2.08 2.20 7.87
N GLY A 30 1.93 1.82 6.59
CA GLY A 30 2.77 2.25 5.48
C GLY A 30 4.08 1.45 5.29
N THR A 31 4.35 0.41 6.10
CA THR A 31 5.56 -0.40 5.92
C THR A 31 5.41 -1.44 4.81
N ILE A 32 6.52 -1.76 4.12
CA ILE A 32 6.54 -2.81 3.09
C ILE A 32 6.54 -4.18 3.77
N ARG A 33 5.60 -5.06 3.39
CA ARG A 33 5.51 -6.44 3.85
C ARG A 33 6.61 -7.30 3.21
N SER A 34 6.87 -8.47 3.80
CA SER A 34 7.86 -9.44 3.27
C SER A 34 7.68 -9.75 1.77
N HIS A 35 6.44 -9.85 1.30
CA HIS A 35 6.14 -10.03 -0.13
C HIS A 35 6.66 -8.88 -1.00
N GLY A 36 6.55 -7.63 -0.53
CA GLY A 36 7.01 -6.46 -1.28
C GLY A 36 8.52 -6.33 -1.23
N GLN A 37 9.13 -6.65 -0.10
CA GLN A 37 10.59 -6.67 0.05
C GLN A 37 11.24 -7.66 -0.91
N LYS A 38 10.67 -8.86 -1.08
CA LYS A 38 11.16 -9.85 -2.07
C LYS A 38 11.16 -9.29 -3.49
N LEU A 39 10.12 -8.54 -3.86
CA LEU A 39 9.96 -7.98 -5.20
C LEU A 39 10.93 -6.83 -5.47
N LEU A 40 11.26 -6.03 -4.44
CA LEU A 40 12.17 -4.88 -4.56
C LEU A 40 13.65 -5.26 -4.47
N ASN A 41 13.97 -6.40 -3.84
CA ASN A 41 15.33 -6.92 -3.72
C ASN A 41 15.70 -7.91 -4.85
N SER A 42 14.96 -7.88 -5.97
CA SER A 42 15.19 -8.71 -7.17
C SER A 42 15.87 -7.91 -8.28
#